data_AF-A0A645I3S9-F1
#
_entry.id   AF-A0A645I3S9-F1
#
_cell.length_a   1.000
_cell.length_b   1.000
_cell.length_c   1.000
_cell.angle_alpha   90.00
_cell.angle_beta   90.00
_cell.angle_gamma   90.00
#
_symmetry.space_group_name_H-M   'P 1'
#
loop_
_entity.id
_entity.type
_entity.pdbx_description
1 polymer ?
#
loop_
_entity_poly.entity_id
_entity_poly.type
_entity_poly.pdbx_seq_one_letter_code
_entity_poly.pdbx_strand_id
1 'polypeptide(L)' 'MLLLSQEEDRQPLQYLNAFVRMYGAEAVEAASAALSGEAPFYGLQTVDNDLQAFPAHQSLLKAYEKLQRAKAAHWSK' A
#
# COMPACT_ATOMS: atom_id res chain seq x y z
N MET A 1 -10.01 -15.28 -6.44
CA MET A 1 -11.11 -15.12 -5.44
C MET A 1 -12.27 -14.29 -5.99
N LEU A 2 -12.04 -13.15 -6.65
CA LEU A 2 -13.11 -12.36 -7.30
C LEU A 2 -13.98 -13.19 -8.26
N LEU A 3 -13.38 -14.03 -9.10
CA LEU A 3 -14.14 -14.92 -10.00
C LEU A 3 -14.99 -15.93 -9.22
N LEU A 4 -14.41 -16.55 -8.18
CA LEU A 4 -15.11 -17.51 -7.33
C LEU A 4 -16.28 -16.87 -6.56
N SER A 5 -16.21 -15.57 -6.24
CA SER A 5 -17.31 -14.89 -5.56
C SER A 5 -18.52 -14.62 -6.46
N GLN A 6 -18.39 -14.80 -7.78
CA GLN A 6 -19.49 -14.68 -8.74
C GLN A 6 -20.13 -16.05 -9.07
N GLU A 7 -19.56 -17.14 -8.57
CA GLU A 7 -20.01 -18.50 -8.86
C GLU A 7 -20.99 -18.97 -7.79
N GLU A 8 -22.30 -18.88 -8.05
CA GLU A 8 -23.36 -19.21 -7.09
C GLU A 8 -23.36 -20.71 -6.70
N ASP A 9 -22.95 -21.59 -7.62
CA ASP A 9 -22.93 -23.05 -7.41
C ASP A 9 -21.66 -23.57 -6.73
N ARG A 10 -20.69 -22.68 -6.42
CA ARG A 10 -19.39 -23.08 -5.86
C ARG A 10 -19.24 -22.58 -4.43
N GLN A 11 -18.81 -23.48 -3.54
CA GLN A 11 -18.52 -23.13 -2.14
C GLN A 11 -17.06 -22.70 -1.97
N PRO A 12 -16.77 -21.47 -1.49
CA PRO A 12 -15.41 -20.95 -1.36
C PRO A 12 -14.47 -21.80 -0.50
N LEU A 13 -14.99 -22.38 0.59
CA LEU A 13 -14.20 -23.20 1.52
C LEU A 13 -13.61 -24.46 0.86
N GLN A 14 -14.24 -24.98 -0.21
CA GLN A 14 -13.72 -26.15 -0.93
C GLN A 14 -12.41 -25.86 -1.67
N TYR A 15 -12.13 -24.59 -1.99
CA TYR A 15 -10.96 -24.18 -2.77
C TYR A 15 -9.86 -23.56 -1.91
N LEU A 16 -10.12 -23.29 -0.63
CA LEU A 16 -9.19 -22.58 0.26
C LEU A 16 -7.84 -23.29 0.35
N ASN A 17 -7.83 -24.62 0.53
CA ASN A 17 -6.57 -25.39 0.60
C ASN A 17 -5.76 -25.29 -0.70
N ALA A 18 -6.43 -25.36 -1.86
CA ALA A 18 -5.78 -25.22 -3.15
C ALA A 18 -5.19 -23.80 -3.34
N PHE A 19 -5.90 -22.76 -2.91
CA PHE A 19 -5.39 -21.39 -2.97
C PHE A 19 -4.18 -21.19 -2.07
N VAL A 20 -4.20 -21.71 -0.84
CA VAL A 20 -3.05 -21.61 0.08
C VAL A 20 -1.83 -22.31 -0.50
N ARG A 21 -2.00 -23.47 -1.14
CA ARG A 21 -0.89 -24.20 -1.79
C ARG A 21 -0.34 -23.46 -3.01
N MET A 22 -1.17 -22.74 -3.75
CA MET A 22 -0.79 -22.07 -4.99
C MET A 22 -0.22 -20.67 -4.76
N TYR A 23 -0.80 -19.90 -3.84
CA TYR A 23 -0.48 -18.48 -3.62
C TYR A 23 0.19 -18.20 -2.27
N GLY A 24 0.22 -19.18 -1.36
CA GLY A 24 0.67 -18.99 0.01
C GLY A 24 -0.44 -18.47 0.92
N ALA A 25 -0.31 -18.74 2.23
CA ALA A 25 -1.32 -18.36 3.21
C ALA A 25 -1.48 -16.83 3.31
N GLU A 26 -0.37 -16.08 3.36
CA GLU A 26 -0.38 -14.63 3.49
C GLU A 26 -1.13 -13.92 2.36
N ALA A 27 -0.90 -14.34 1.11
CA ALA A 27 -1.58 -13.74 -0.05
C ALA A 27 -3.09 -14.04 -0.06
N VAL A 28 -3.47 -15.25 0.35
CA VAL A 28 -4.88 -15.68 0.46
C VAL A 28 -5.60 -14.91 1.56
N GLU A 29 -4.96 -14.70 2.70
CA GLU A 29 -5.47 -13.89 3.81
C GLU A 29 -5.64 -12.43 3.39
N ALA A 30 -4.60 -11.82 2.82
CA ALA A 30 -4.63 -10.44 2.35
C ALA A 30 -5.72 -10.20 1.28
N ALA A 31 -5.87 -11.12 0.32
CA ALA A 31 -6.92 -11.03 -0.69
C ALA A 31 -8.32 -11.18 -0.08
N SER A 32 -8.48 -12.01 0.95
CA SER A 32 -9.75 -12.20 1.66
C SER A 32 -10.12 -10.95 2.47
N ALA A 33 -9.17 -10.36 3.18
CA ALA A 33 -9.36 -9.10 3.92
C ALA A 33 -9.66 -7.91 2.98
N ALA A 34 -9.08 -7.91 1.78
CA ALA A 34 -9.41 -6.92 0.76
C ALA A 34 -10.84 -7.09 0.23
N LEU A 35 -11.30 -8.33 0.06
CA LEU A 35 -12.67 -8.65 -0.40
C LEU A 35 -13.74 -8.35 0.66
N SER A 36 -13.46 -8.58 1.94
CA SER A 36 -14.39 -8.24 3.03
C SER A 36 -14.50 -6.73 3.28
N GLY A 37 -13.54 -5.95 2.75
CA GLY A 37 -13.44 -4.51 2.99
C GLY A 37 -12.72 -4.15 4.28
N GLU A 38 -12.18 -5.13 5.02
CA GLU A 38 -11.37 -4.89 6.22
C GLU A 38 -10.02 -4.24 5.89
N ALA A 39 -9.38 -4.66 4.80
CA ALA A 39 -8.10 -4.13 4.33
C ALA A 39 -8.03 -4.01 2.80
N PRO A 40 -8.82 -3.13 2.16
CA PRO A 40 -8.93 -3.05 0.70
C PRO A 40 -7.68 -2.46 0.03
N PHE A 41 -6.81 -1.76 0.78
CA PHE A 41 -5.66 -1.02 0.26
C PHE A 41 -4.35 -1.81 0.46
N TYR A 42 -4.26 -2.99 -0.14
CA TYR A 42 -3.07 -3.84 -0.01
C TYR A 42 -1.79 -3.13 -0.49
N GLY A 43 -0.75 -3.13 0.36
CA GLY A 43 0.54 -2.51 0.06
C GLY A 43 0.56 -0.98 0.12
N LEU A 44 -0.56 -0.33 0.41
CA LEU A 44 -0.62 1.12 0.60
C LEU A 44 -0.57 1.45 2.09
N GLN A 45 0.59 1.94 2.52
CA GLN A 45 0.78 2.53 3.84
C GLN A 45 0.03 3.85 3.97
N THR A 46 -0.37 4.20 5.19
CA THR A 46 -0.93 5.52 5.49
C THR A 46 0.17 6.59 5.35
N VAL A 47 -0.22 7.76 4.83
CA VAL A 47 0.72 8.84 4.55
C VAL A 47 0.14 10.14 5.11
N ASP A 48 0.96 10.86 5.86
CA ASP A 48 0.66 12.18 6.40
C ASP A 48 0.93 13.29 5.37
N ASN A 49 0.52 14.52 5.68
CA ASN A 49 0.71 15.66 4.78
C ASN A 49 2.19 15.99 4.52
N ASP A 50 3.10 15.63 5.42
CA ASP A 50 4.55 15.85 5.26
C ASP A 50 5.25 14.65 4.60
N LEU A 51 4.49 13.65 4.14
CA LEU A 51 4.96 12.52 3.35
C LEU A 51 6.07 11.70 4.03
N GLN A 52 6.02 11.59 5.38
CA GLN A 52 7.06 10.93 6.17
C GLN A 52 7.21 9.45 5.85
N ALA A 53 6.11 8.81 5.41
CA ALA A 53 6.11 7.41 5.00
C ALA A 53 6.94 7.14 3.73
N PHE A 54 7.40 8.17 3.00
CA PHE A 54 8.16 8.03 1.76
C PHE A 54 9.61 8.53 1.90
N PRO A 55 10.60 7.64 2.18
CA PRO A 55 12.00 8.03 2.32
C PRO A 55 12.57 8.79 1.12
N ALA A 56 12.13 8.43 -0.09
CA ALA A 56 12.51 9.12 -1.32
C ALA A 56 12.06 10.59 -1.32
N HIS A 57 10.83 10.86 -0.86
CA HIS A 57 10.31 12.22 -0.76
C HIS A 57 11.04 13.02 0.31
N GLN A 58 11.33 12.42 1.47
CA GLN A 58 12.11 13.08 2.52
C GLN A 58 13.53 13.44 2.07
N SER A 59 14.16 12.59 1.24
CA SER A 59 15.45 12.91 0.62
C SER A 59 15.35 14.12 -0.32
N LEU A 60 14.27 14.20 -1.11
CA LEU A 60 14.01 15.34 -1.99
C LEU A 60 13.81 16.64 -1.19
N LEU A 61 13.00 16.63 -0.13
CA LEU A 61 12.78 17.80 0.71
C LEU A 61 14.07 18.27 1.40
N LYS A 62 14.92 17.35 1.87
CA LYS A 62 16.24 17.70 2.43
C LYS A 62 17.15 18.37 1.41
N ALA A 63 17.10 17.95 0.15
CA ALA A 63 17.84 18.63 -0.92
C ALA A 63 17.24 20.01 -1.20
N TYR A 64 15.91 20.11 -1.25
CA TYR A 64 15.19 21.35 -1.47
C TYR A 64 15.46 22.40 -0.38
N GLU A 65 15.48 22.01 0.89
CA GLU A 65 15.79 22.90 2.02
C GLU A 65 17.13 23.62 1.88
N LYS A 66 18.16 22.94 1.36
CA LYS A 66 19.48 23.55 1.13
C LYS A 66 19.36 24.72 0.15
N LEU A 67 18.58 24.56 -0.90
CA LEU A 67 18.32 25.60 -1.89
C LEU A 67 17.49 26.74 -1.30
N GLN A 68 16.49 26.43 -0.48
CA GLN A 68 15.65 27.44 0.17
C GLN A 68 16.45 28.32 1.13
N ARG A 69 17.37 27.72 1.92
CA ARG A 69 18.29 28.48 2.78
C ARG A 69 19.21 29.40 1.97
N ALA A 70 19.72 28.93 0.84
CA ALA A 70 20.54 29.74 -0.06
C ALA A 70 19.76 30.93 -0.65
N LYS A 71 18.51 30.71 -1.09
CA LYS A 71 17.62 31.79 -1.56
C LYS A 71 17.34 32.80 -0.45
N ALA A 72 16.99 32.35 0.75
CA ALA A 72 16.72 33.26 1.86
C ALA A 72 17.95 34.14 2.19
N ALA A 73 19.14 33.55 2.23
CA ALA A 73 20.38 34.29 2.48
C ALA A 73 20.73 35.30 1.37
N HIS A 74 20.46 34.96 0.11
CA HIS A 74 20.75 35.86 -1.02
C HIS A 74 19.77 37.05 -1.10
N TRP A 75 18.48 36.85 -0.77
CA TRP A 75 17.47 37.92 -0.81
C TRP A 75 17.40 38.74 0.49
N SER A 76 18.06 38.30 1.56
CA SER A 76 18.21 39.05 2.82
C SER A 76 19.42 40.00 2.84
N LYS A 77 20.20 40.04 1.74
CA LYS A 77 21.27 41.01 1.48
C LYS A 77 20.75 42.13 0.60
#